data_AF-A0AAW4PAN7-F1
#
_entry.id   AF-A0AAW4PAN7-F1
#
_cell.length_a   1.000
_cell.length_b   1.000
_cell.length_c   1.000
_cell.angle_alpha   90.00
_cell.angle_beta   90.00
_cell.angle_gamma   90.00
#
_symmetry.space_group_name_H-M   'P 1'
#
loop_
_entity.id
_entity.type
_entity.pdbx_description
1 polymer ?
#
loop_
_entity_poly.entity_id
_entity_poly.type
_entity_poly.pdbx_seq_one_letter_code
_entity_poly.pdbx_strand_id
1 'polypeptide(L)'
;MVGSRTATALVGLLASLFVTAALWWYFDSLFVFLFLPFVPFLFRGLGGESEREVRECPQCGFQTEAAEFDYCPRDGTRLERRR
;
A
#
# COMPACT_ATOMS: atom_id res chain seq x y z
N MET A 1 15.82 5.06 -28.05
CA MET A 1 15.70 4.39 -26.73
C MET A 1 14.24 4.40 -26.31
N VAL A 2 13.41 3.54 -26.92
CA VAL A 2 12.03 3.29 -26.48
C VAL A 2 12.13 2.23 -25.38
N GLY A 3 12.80 2.62 -24.30
CA GLY A 3 13.24 1.74 -23.23
C GLY A 3 12.12 1.54 -22.25
N SER A 4 11.88 0.28 -21.88
CA SER A 4 11.24 -0.25 -20.67
C SER A 4 10.00 0.47 -20.10
N ARG A 5 10.08 1.78 -19.86
CA ARG A 5 9.00 2.70 -19.45
C ARG A 5 7.78 2.69 -20.38
N THR A 6 7.98 2.67 -21.70
CA THR A 6 6.84 2.62 -22.65
C THR A 6 6.21 1.22 -22.67
N ALA A 7 7.02 0.17 -22.49
CA ALA A 7 6.53 -1.19 -22.42
C ALA A 7 5.71 -1.42 -21.13
N THR A 8 6.18 -0.95 -19.97
CA THR A 8 5.40 -1.03 -18.72
C THR A 8 4.13 -0.18 -18.77
N ALA A 9 4.18 1.00 -19.37
CA ALA A 9 2.98 1.82 -19.57
C ALA A 9 1.95 1.13 -20.47
N LEU A 10 2.40 0.49 -21.55
CA LEU A 10 1.52 -0.26 -22.46
C LEU A 10 0.93 -1.49 -21.79
N VAL A 11 1.74 -2.24 -21.03
CA VAL A 11 1.28 -3.41 -20.26
C VAL A 11 0.26 -2.99 -19.21
N GLY A 12 0.51 -1.90 -18.47
CA GLY A 12 -0.44 -1.37 -17.50
C GLY A 12 -1.76 -0.95 -18.14
N LEU A 13 -1.70 -0.28 -19.30
CA LEU A 13 -2.88 0.13 -20.05
C LEU A 13 -3.71 -1.07 -20.55
N LEU A 14 -3.05 -2.08 -21.12
CA LEU A 14 -3.70 -3.30 -21.57
C LEU A 14 -4.30 -4.11 -20.41
N ALA A 15 -3.59 -4.20 -19.29
CA ALA A 15 -4.08 -4.87 -18.09
C ALA A 15 -5.33 -4.15 -17.52
N SER A 16 -5.31 -2.82 -17.44
CA SER A 16 -6.45 -2.03 -16.99
C SER A 16 -7.68 -2.20 -17.90
N LEU A 17 -7.46 -2.18 -19.22
CA LEU A 17 -8.52 -2.40 -20.20
C LEU A 17 -9.12 -3.81 -20.06
N PHE A 18 -8.27 -4.82 -19.91
CA PHE A 18 -8.67 -6.22 -19.77
C PHE A 18 -9.48 -6.46 -18.50
N VAL A 19 -9.05 -5.90 -17.35
CA VAL A 19 -9.80 -5.97 -16.08
C VAL A 19 -11.16 -5.30 -16.22
N THR A 20 -11.23 -4.14 -16.89
CA THR A 20 -12.48 -3.43 -17.12
C THR A 20 -13.46 -4.23 -17.99
N ALA A 21 -12.97 -4.85 -19.07
CA ALA A 21 -13.76 -5.72 -19.93
C ALA A 21 -14.23 -6.99 -19.22
N ALA A 22 -13.35 -7.62 -18.43
CA ALA A 22 -13.69 -8.79 -17.62
C ALA A 22 -14.75 -8.46 -16.57
N LEU A 23 -14.63 -7.31 -15.89
CA LEU A 23 -15.65 -6.82 -14.97
C LEU A 23 -16.97 -6.58 -15.69
N TRP A 24 -16.98 -5.92 -16.85
CA TRP A 24 -18.20 -5.67 -17.63
C TRP A 24 -18.90 -6.97 -18.06
N TRP A 25 -18.13 -7.98 -18.46
CA TRP A 25 -18.67 -9.29 -18.84
C TRP A 25 -19.20 -10.09 -17.64
N TYR A 26 -18.58 -9.91 -16.47
CA TYR A 26 -18.86 -10.73 -15.29
C TYR A 26 -19.88 -10.10 -14.32
N PHE A 27 -20.14 -8.80 -14.44
CA PHE A 27 -21.07 -8.07 -13.57
C PHE A 27 -22.55 -8.37 -13.90
N ASP A 28 -22.95 -9.60 -13.65
CA ASP A 28 -24.16 -9.86 -12.87
C ASP A 28 -23.78 -9.64 -11.39
N SER A 29 -24.43 -8.69 -10.70
CA SER A 29 -23.91 -7.91 -9.56
C SER A 29 -23.31 -8.65 -8.33
N LEU A 30 -23.43 -9.98 -8.22
CA LEU A 30 -23.01 -10.73 -7.04
C LEU A 30 -21.51 -11.09 -7.02
N PHE A 31 -20.90 -11.30 -8.18
CA PHE A 31 -19.54 -11.81 -8.25
C PHE A 31 -18.48 -10.85 -7.73
N VAL A 32 -18.80 -9.57 -7.65
CA VAL A 32 -17.87 -8.52 -7.22
C VAL A 32 -17.64 -8.54 -5.72
N PHE A 33 -18.62 -9.01 -4.96
CA PHE A 33 -18.44 -9.29 -3.55
C PHE A 33 -17.40 -10.40 -3.31
N LEU A 34 -17.20 -11.32 -4.27
CA LEU A 34 -16.16 -12.35 -4.20
C LEU A 34 -14.75 -11.77 -4.35
N PHE A 35 -14.60 -10.66 -5.09
CA PHE A 35 -13.32 -9.99 -5.33
C PHE A 35 -12.99 -8.89 -4.31
N LEU A 36 -13.99 -8.38 -3.58
CA LEU A 36 -13.81 -7.39 -2.51
C LEU A 36 -12.71 -7.75 -1.47
N PRO A 37 -12.57 -8.99 -0.96
CA PRO A 37 -11.50 -9.33 -0.02
C PRO A 37 -10.10 -9.32 -0.65
N PHE A 38 -10.00 -9.34 -1.98
CA PHE A 38 -8.73 -9.34 -2.72
C PHE A 38 -8.24 -7.94 -3.11
N VAL A 39 -9.10 -6.92 -3.00
CA VAL A 39 -8.76 -5.49 -3.15
C VAL A 39 -7.47 -5.11 -2.41
N PRO A 40 -7.31 -5.36 -1.09
CA PRO A 40 -6.09 -4.99 -0.37
C PRO A 40 -4.80 -5.63 -0.93
N PHE A 41 -4.90 -6.79 -1.59
CA PHE A 41 -3.76 -7.45 -2.22
C PHE A 41 -3.41 -6.86 -3.58
N LEU A 42 -4.43 -6.44 -4.36
CA LEU A 42 -4.25 -5.78 -5.67
C LEU A 42 -3.62 -4.39 -5.53
N PHE A 43 -3.92 -3.68 -4.44
CA PHE A 43 -3.41 -2.33 -4.19
C PHE A 43 -2.13 -2.28 -3.34
N ARG A 44 -1.63 -3.42 -2.85
CA ARG A 44 -0.42 -3.50 -2.00
C ARG A 44 0.86 -3.00 -2.69
N GLY A 45 0.90 -2.96 -4.03
CA GLY A 45 2.02 -2.43 -4.81
C GLY A 45 1.87 -0.98 -5.27
N LEU A 46 0.68 -0.38 -5.13
CA LEU A 46 0.39 1.01 -5.54
C LEU A 46 0.33 1.97 -4.34
N GLY A 47 -0.10 1.48 -3.17
CA GLY A 47 0.10 2.16 -1.90
C GLY A 47 1.54 1.93 -1.49
N GLY A 48 2.38 2.94 -1.75
CA GLY A 48 3.82 2.87 -1.60
C GLY A 48 4.24 2.19 -0.31
N GLU A 49 5.39 1.51 -0.38
CA GLU A 49 6.19 1.14 0.78
C GLU A 49 5.99 2.20 1.87
N SER A 50 5.15 1.89 2.85
CA SER A 50 5.22 2.53 4.14
C SER A 50 6.56 2.03 4.65
N GLU A 51 7.61 2.74 4.22
CA GLU A 51 8.99 2.60 4.64
C GLU A 51 8.89 2.32 6.13
N ARG A 52 9.33 1.12 6.54
CA ARG A 52 9.26 0.68 7.93
C ARG A 52 10.20 1.59 8.70
N GLU A 53 9.66 2.74 9.06
CA GLU A 53 10.46 3.84 9.53
C GLU A 53 10.50 3.72 11.04
N VAL A 54 11.68 3.34 11.53
CA VAL A 54 11.90 3.13 12.95
C VAL A 54 11.77 4.47 13.65
N ARG A 55 10.80 4.57 14.56
CA ARG A 55 10.57 5.74 15.41
C ARG A 55 11.10 5.47 16.80
N GLU A 56 11.78 6.44 17.39
CA GLU A 56 12.49 6.34 18.67
C GLU A 56 12.04 7.43 19.64
N CYS A 57 11.91 7.09 20.92
CA CYS A 57 11.67 8.04 22.00
C CYS A 57 13.00 8.65 22.47
N PRO A 58 13.17 9.99 22.42
CA PRO A 58 14.42 10.65 22.82
C PRO A 58 14.68 10.64 24.33
N GLN A 59 13.70 10.24 25.15
CA GLN A 59 13.82 10.24 26.62
C GLN A 59 14.11 8.86 27.19
N CYS A 60 13.39 7.82 26.74
CA CYS A 60 13.54 6.47 27.29
C CYS A 60 14.16 5.45 26.32
N GLY A 61 14.41 5.84 25.06
CA GLY A 61 15.02 4.96 24.04
C GLY A 61 14.09 3.87 23.50
N PHE A 62 12.78 3.99 23.74
CA PHE A 62 11.80 3.06 23.17
C PHE A 62 11.74 3.19 21.65
N GLN A 63 11.82 2.07 20.92
CA GLN A 63 11.81 2.02 19.46
C GLN A 63 10.61 1.21 18.95
N THR A 64 9.96 1.68 17.89
CA THR A 64 8.85 0.98 17.25
C THR A 64 8.77 1.30 15.76
N GLU A 65 8.37 0.29 14.98
CA GLU A 65 8.03 0.43 13.56
C GLU A 65 6.51 0.54 13.35
N ALA A 66 5.72 0.31 14.39
CA ALA A 66 4.27 0.26 14.28
C ALA A 66 3.70 1.67 14.13
N ALA A 67 3.09 1.95 12.96
CA ALA A 67 2.52 3.24 12.56
C ALA A 67 1.49 3.80 13.56
N GLU A 68 0.83 2.94 14.33
CA GLU A 68 -0.21 3.29 15.29
C GLU A 68 0.26 4.09 16.52
N PHE A 69 1.55 4.05 16.84
CA PHE A 69 2.11 4.76 17.99
C PHE A 69 2.74 6.09 17.58
N ASP A 70 2.08 7.20 17.87
CA ASP A 70 2.67 8.54 17.72
C ASP A 70 3.38 9.03 18.99
N TYR A 71 3.04 8.44 20.14
CA TYR A 71 3.57 8.77 21.46
C TYR A 71 4.13 7.52 22.14
N CYS A 72 5.13 7.72 22.99
CA CYS A 72 5.75 6.64 23.72
C CYS A 72 4.81 6.14 24.85
N PRO A 73 4.55 4.83 24.94
CA PRO A 73 3.66 4.28 25.97
C PRO A 73 4.24 4.31 27.39
N ARG A 74 5.52 4.66 27.55
CA ARG A 74 6.19 4.71 28.86
C ARG A 74 6.12 6.08 29.51
N ASP A 75 6.35 7.12 28.73
CA ASP A 75 6.54 8.50 29.21
C ASP A 75 5.66 9.53 28.48
N GLY A 76 4.93 9.14 27.44
CA GLY A 76 4.05 10.02 26.69
C GLY A 76 4.77 11.00 25.76
N THR A 77 6.10 10.93 25.67
CA THR A 77 6.89 11.77 24.75
C THR A 77 6.56 11.41 23.30
N ARG A 78 6.52 12.40 22.41
CA ARG A 78 6.31 12.17 20.98
C ARG A 78 7.49 11.37 20.40
N LEU A 79 7.18 10.33 19.63
CA LEU A 79 8.20 9.54 18.96
C LEU A 79 8.77 10.33 17.77
N GLU A 80 10.10 10.30 17.63
CA GLU A 80 10.81 10.96 16.55
C GLU A 80 11.32 9.93 15.54
N ARG A 81 11.43 10.35 14.30
CA ARG A 81 11.95 9.51 13.21
C ARG A 81 13.45 9.33 13.39
N ARG A 82 13.90 8.08 13.52
CA ARG A 82 15.33 7.76 13.56
C ARG A 82 15.88 7.83 12.13
N ARG A 83 16.67 8.86 11.84
CA ARG A 83 17.37 9.02 10.56
C ARG A 83 18.46 7.97 10.36
#